data_AF-A0A517Z5E6-F1
#
_entry.id   AF-A0A517Z5E6-F1
#
_cell.length_a   1.000
_cell.length_b   1.000
_cell.length_c   1.000
_cell.angle_alpha   90.00
_cell.angle_beta   90.00
_cell.angle_gamma   90.00
#
_symmetry.space_group_name_H-M   'P 1'
#
loop_
_entity.id
_entity.type
_entity.pdbx_description
1 polymer ?
#
loop_
_entity_poly.entity_id
_entity_poly.type
_entity_poly.pdbx_seq_one_letter_code
_entity_poly.pdbx_strand_id
1 'polypeptide(L)'
;MIRNLLALIVSTLVLVPGVVEAEEPTPKKAGRTEFNPVYVKIIMPTAPADREKDRPVVESWIAGDLKERGQTRFTAVTGWVPLDLSPFGATDVWDGANLDGVVYCPVGADIPDRAEGRIKVLLIGWSPGGADVTVLLKDEPGSRAIAAVERMKSEQGMPYVAVLIGPPVERPAAATGCEE
;
A
#
# COMPACT_ATOMS: atom_id res chain seq x y z
N MET A 1 -71.27 45.09 36.74
CA MET A 1 -70.47 45.26 35.51
C MET A 1 -69.16 45.94 35.88
N ILE A 2 -68.09 45.16 36.10
CA ILE A 2 -66.72 45.69 36.27
C ILE A 2 -65.76 44.81 35.47
N ARG A 3 -64.82 45.50 34.83
CA ARG A 3 -63.97 45.19 33.67
C ARG A 3 -63.10 43.94 33.79
N ASN A 4 -63.06 43.18 32.69
CA ASN A 4 -61.99 42.25 32.33
C ASN A 4 -60.67 43.03 32.11
N LEU A 5 -59.58 42.56 32.72
CA LEU A 5 -58.22 42.97 32.41
C LEU A 5 -57.48 41.75 31.85
N LEU A 6 -57.18 41.80 30.55
CA LEU A 6 -56.30 40.87 29.85
C LEU A 6 -54.89 40.94 30.44
N ALA A 7 -54.34 39.81 30.89
CA ALA A 7 -52.92 39.62 31.10
C ALA A 7 -52.40 38.67 30.01
N LEU A 8 -51.66 39.22 29.04
CA LEU A 8 -50.94 38.49 27.99
C LEU A 8 -49.70 37.85 28.62
N ILE A 9 -49.70 36.51 28.74
CA ILE A 9 -48.52 35.74 29.14
C ILE A 9 -47.66 35.54 27.89
N VAL A 10 -46.58 36.31 27.77
CA VAL A 10 -45.54 36.10 26.75
C VAL A 10 -44.66 34.95 27.24
N SER A 11 -44.87 33.76 26.67
CA SER A 11 -44.06 32.57 26.97
C SER A 11 -42.76 32.62 26.17
N THR A 12 -41.62 32.70 26.84
CA THR A 12 -40.29 32.66 26.21
C THR A 12 -39.90 31.22 25.91
N LEU A 13 -39.78 30.88 24.62
CA LEU A 13 -39.31 29.58 24.16
C LEU A 13 -37.77 29.53 24.30
N VAL A 14 -37.26 28.79 25.28
CA VAL A 14 -35.81 28.56 25.42
C VAL A 14 -35.42 27.43 24.48
N LEU A 15 -34.72 27.77 23.40
CA LEU A 15 -34.03 26.79 22.54
C LEU A 15 -32.76 26.32 23.25
N VAL A 16 -32.76 25.08 23.71
CA VAL A 16 -31.55 24.38 24.18
C VAL A 16 -30.82 23.86 22.93
N PRO A 17 -29.56 24.28 22.65
CA PRO A 17 -28.77 23.64 21.62
C PRO A 17 -28.34 22.27 22.14
N GLY A 18 -28.91 21.21 21.56
CA GLY A 18 -28.40 19.85 21.76
C GLY A 18 -27.01 19.75 21.13
N VAL A 19 -25.98 19.63 21.96
CA VAL A 19 -24.68 19.12 21.54
C VAL A 19 -24.90 17.67 21.15
N VAL A 20 -24.95 17.40 19.85
CA VAL A 20 -24.77 16.05 19.32
C VAL A 20 -23.28 15.77 19.50
N GLU A 21 -22.93 14.98 20.52
CA GLU A 21 -21.65 14.28 20.52
C GLU A 21 -21.62 13.44 19.24
N ALA A 22 -20.82 13.88 18.28
CA ALA A 22 -20.45 13.04 17.16
C ALA A 22 -19.67 11.86 17.76
N GLU A 23 -20.33 10.72 17.87
CA GLU A 23 -19.70 9.46 18.22
C GLU A 23 -18.56 9.25 17.22
N GLU A 24 -17.31 9.41 17.69
CA GLU A 24 -16.14 9.12 16.88
C GLU A 24 -16.31 7.70 16.35
N PRO A 25 -16.18 7.48 15.01
CA PRO A 25 -16.37 6.16 14.46
C PRO A 25 -15.39 5.23 15.16
N THR A 26 -15.94 4.29 15.93
CA THR A 26 -15.15 3.28 16.64
C THR A 26 -14.19 2.69 15.61
N PRO A 27 -12.87 2.67 15.86
CA PRO A 27 -11.94 2.07 14.92
C PRO A 27 -12.45 0.67 14.61
N LYS A 28 -12.87 0.42 13.36
CA LYS A 28 -13.19 -0.93 12.91
C LYS A 28 -12.00 -1.78 13.33
N LYS A 29 -12.21 -2.71 14.25
CA LYS A 29 -11.20 -3.71 14.61
C LYS A 29 -10.75 -4.32 13.29
N ALA A 30 -9.56 -3.95 12.84
CA ALA A 30 -8.98 -4.50 11.63
C ALA A 30 -8.99 -6.02 11.84
N GLY A 31 -9.73 -6.72 10.99
CA GLY A 31 -9.78 -8.17 11.02
C GLY A 31 -8.34 -8.67 10.99
N ARG A 32 -8.00 -9.55 11.93
CA ARG A 32 -6.71 -10.22 11.98
C ARG A 32 -6.45 -10.86 10.61
N THR A 33 -5.49 -10.34 9.85
CA THR A 33 -5.05 -11.02 8.64
C THR A 33 -4.26 -12.25 9.08
N GLU A 34 -4.68 -13.44 8.65
CA GLU A 34 -4.00 -14.70 8.96
C GLU A 34 -2.59 -14.76 8.34
N PHE A 35 -2.37 -13.92 7.35
CA PHE A 35 -1.22 -13.88 6.49
C PHE A 35 -0.26 -12.74 6.83
N ASN A 36 1.04 -12.98 6.68
CA ASN A 36 2.05 -11.92 6.72
C ASN A 36 1.78 -10.88 5.62
N PRO A 37 1.83 -9.56 5.93
CA PRO A 37 1.79 -8.48 4.96
C PRO A 37 2.85 -8.63 3.88
N VAL A 38 2.46 -8.34 2.63
CA VAL A 38 3.34 -8.39 1.46
C VAL A 38 3.42 -6.99 0.88
N TYR A 39 4.63 -6.52 0.66
CA TYR A 39 4.88 -5.21 0.06
C TYR A 39 5.70 -5.35 -1.20
N VAL A 40 5.37 -4.55 -2.20
CA VAL A 40 6.11 -4.47 -3.45
C VAL A 40 6.60 -3.05 -3.71
N LYS A 41 7.71 -2.95 -4.43
CA LYS A 41 8.26 -1.68 -4.91
C LYS A 41 8.81 -1.84 -6.32
N ILE A 42 8.51 -0.89 -7.19
CA ILE A 42 9.01 -0.88 -8.57
C ILE A 42 10.24 0.02 -8.68
N ILE A 43 11.29 -0.53 -9.26
CA ILE A 43 12.55 0.15 -9.55
C ILE A 43 12.76 0.21 -11.06
N MET A 44 12.93 1.42 -11.59
CA MET A 44 13.09 1.68 -13.01
C MET A 44 14.55 1.97 -13.35
N PRO A 45 15.02 1.57 -14.54
CA PRO A 45 16.41 1.72 -14.96
C PRO A 45 16.73 3.13 -15.47
N THR A 46 16.18 4.16 -14.84
CA THR A 46 16.41 5.58 -15.18
C THR A 46 17.25 6.25 -14.08
N ALA A 47 17.93 7.35 -14.43
CA ALA A 47 18.56 8.16 -13.40
C ALA A 47 17.48 8.81 -12.51
N PRO A 48 17.82 9.11 -11.25
CA PRO A 48 17.06 10.11 -10.52
C PRO A 48 17.07 11.41 -11.34
N ALA A 49 15.90 11.88 -11.79
CA ALA A 49 15.78 13.22 -12.35
C ALA A 49 15.95 14.29 -11.25
N ASP A 50 16.15 15.55 -11.62
CA ASP A 50 16.48 16.64 -10.67
C ASP A 50 15.36 17.00 -9.66
N ARG A 51 14.22 16.30 -9.71
CA ARG A 51 13.13 16.44 -8.72
C ARG A 51 13.42 15.61 -7.47
N GLU A 52 14.35 16.02 -6.63
CA GLU A 52 14.83 15.20 -5.49
C GLU A 52 13.88 15.12 -4.29
N LYS A 53 12.98 16.09 -4.08
CA LYS A 53 12.30 16.24 -2.77
C LYS A 53 11.17 15.24 -2.46
N ASP A 54 10.54 14.64 -3.46
CA ASP A 54 9.35 13.80 -3.26
C ASP A 54 9.48 12.39 -3.86
N ARG A 55 10.72 11.92 -4.09
CA ARG A 55 10.94 10.59 -4.68
C ARG A 55 10.79 9.48 -3.65
N PRO A 56 10.22 8.34 -4.03
CA PRO A 56 10.37 7.13 -3.25
C PRO A 56 11.86 6.75 -3.10
N VAL A 57 12.24 6.40 -1.88
CA VAL A 57 13.62 6.00 -1.55
C VAL A 57 13.90 4.59 -2.07
N VAL A 58 15.12 4.38 -2.58
CA VAL A 58 15.66 3.04 -2.86
C VAL A 58 16.50 2.60 -1.66
N GLU A 59 16.09 1.55 -0.97
CA GLU A 59 16.80 1.02 0.19
C GLU A 59 18.19 0.51 -0.20
N SER A 60 19.15 0.61 0.74
CA SER A 60 20.55 0.26 0.51
C SER A 60 20.75 -1.19 0.04
N TRP A 61 19.94 -2.12 0.54
CA TRP A 61 20.00 -3.53 0.14
C TRP A 61 19.51 -3.74 -1.30
N ILE A 62 18.53 -2.95 -1.76
CA ILE A 62 18.10 -2.95 -3.16
C ILE A 62 19.19 -2.35 -4.03
N ALA A 63 19.71 -1.19 -3.63
CA ALA A 63 20.79 -0.53 -4.35
C ALA A 63 22.05 -1.41 -4.45
N GLY A 64 22.37 -2.18 -3.40
CA GLY A 64 23.48 -3.13 -3.39
C GLY A 64 23.30 -4.26 -4.41
N ASP A 65 22.17 -4.98 -4.34
CA ASP A 65 21.87 -6.08 -5.26
C ASP A 65 21.79 -5.61 -6.72
N LEU A 66 21.19 -4.44 -6.98
CA LEU A 66 21.14 -3.87 -8.35
C LEU A 66 22.54 -3.53 -8.89
N LYS A 67 23.43 -2.99 -8.05
CA LYS A 67 24.83 -2.73 -8.44
C LYS A 67 25.58 -4.02 -8.75
N GLU A 68 25.38 -5.08 -7.96
CA GLU A 68 25.96 -6.40 -8.21
C GLU A 68 25.48 -7.00 -9.54
N ARG A 69 24.23 -6.68 -9.94
CA ARG A 69 23.67 -7.02 -11.26
C ARG A 69 24.12 -6.10 -12.40
N GLY A 70 24.99 -5.13 -12.12
CA GLY A 70 25.48 -4.16 -13.11
C GLY A 70 24.52 -3.01 -13.43
N GLN A 71 23.39 -2.88 -12.72
CA GLN A 71 22.49 -1.74 -12.86
C GLN A 71 23.03 -0.56 -12.04
N THR A 72 23.56 0.44 -12.72
CA THR A 72 24.20 1.60 -12.09
C THR A 72 23.30 2.84 -12.00
N ARG A 73 22.24 2.88 -12.82
CA ARG A 73 21.22 3.94 -12.83
C ARG A 73 19.87 3.35 -12.48
N PHE A 74 19.27 3.80 -11.40
CA PHE A 74 17.96 3.34 -11.00
C PHE A 74 17.24 4.37 -10.13
N THR A 75 15.91 4.37 -10.19
CA THR A 75 15.03 5.12 -9.30
C THR A 75 13.84 4.24 -8.90
N ALA A 76 13.37 4.37 -7.66
CA ALA A 76 12.06 3.84 -7.32
C ALA A 76 10.98 4.77 -7.91
N VAL A 77 9.94 4.18 -8.49
CA VAL A 77 8.76 4.92 -9.00
C VAL A 77 7.54 4.74 -8.12
N THR A 78 7.62 3.83 -7.15
CA THR A 78 6.62 3.63 -6.10
C THR A 78 7.29 3.65 -4.73
N GLY A 79 6.51 3.99 -3.70
CA GLY A 79 6.84 3.58 -2.33
C GLY A 79 6.73 2.06 -2.15
N TRP A 80 6.66 1.60 -0.90
CA TRP A 80 6.22 0.24 -0.61
C TRP A 80 4.69 0.20 -0.72
N VAL A 81 4.19 -0.57 -1.69
CA VAL A 81 2.76 -0.76 -1.90
C VAL A 81 2.33 -2.07 -1.21
N PRO A 82 1.41 -2.03 -0.22
CA PRO A 82 0.87 -3.24 0.37
C PRO A 82 -0.04 -3.96 -0.63
N LEU A 83 0.10 -5.27 -0.73
CA LEU A 83 -0.78 -6.09 -1.56
C LEU A 83 -2.05 -6.50 -0.80
N ASP A 84 -3.15 -6.60 -1.53
CA ASP A 84 -4.35 -7.29 -1.07
C ASP A 84 -4.04 -8.78 -0.90
N LEU A 85 -4.31 -9.29 0.29
CA LEU A 85 -4.06 -10.68 0.68
C LEU A 85 -5.31 -11.56 0.58
N SER A 86 -6.41 -10.99 0.12
CA SER A 86 -7.67 -11.73 -0.09
C SER A 86 -7.49 -12.77 -1.19
N PRO A 87 -8.16 -13.93 -1.11
CA PRO A 87 -8.24 -14.86 -2.23
C PRO A 87 -8.74 -14.14 -3.49
N PHE A 88 -7.98 -14.22 -4.59
CA PHE A 88 -8.25 -13.50 -5.85
C PHE A 88 -8.16 -11.96 -5.77
N GLY A 89 -7.61 -11.43 -4.68
CA GLY A 89 -7.29 -10.01 -4.56
C GLY A 89 -6.23 -9.60 -5.58
N ALA A 90 -6.42 -8.44 -6.18
CA ALA A 90 -5.46 -7.79 -7.06
C ALA A 90 -5.23 -6.36 -6.59
N THR A 91 -4.01 -5.87 -6.74
CA THR A 91 -3.58 -4.53 -6.31
C THR A 91 -3.04 -3.77 -7.49
N ASP A 92 -3.56 -2.57 -7.72
CA ASP A 92 -2.95 -1.61 -8.63
C ASP A 92 -1.68 -1.06 -7.96
N VAL A 93 -0.52 -1.37 -8.52
CA VAL A 93 0.79 -1.02 -7.93
C VAL A 93 1.31 0.30 -8.47
N TRP A 94 1.11 0.54 -9.77
CA TRP A 94 1.63 1.72 -10.44
C TRP A 94 0.81 2.04 -11.69
N ASP A 95 0.51 3.31 -11.91
CA ASP A 95 -0.27 3.78 -13.07
C ASP A 95 0.54 3.85 -14.38
N GLY A 96 1.82 3.49 -14.34
CA GLY A 96 2.74 3.69 -15.46
C GLY A 96 3.22 5.15 -15.56
N ALA A 97 4.17 5.40 -16.46
CA ALA A 97 4.65 6.74 -16.75
C ALA A 97 5.45 6.75 -18.06
N ASN A 98 5.68 7.95 -18.59
CA ASN A 98 6.75 8.18 -19.56
C ASN A 98 8.04 8.53 -18.80
N LEU A 99 9.05 7.66 -18.88
CA LEU A 99 10.36 7.85 -18.26
C LEU A 99 11.43 7.81 -19.34
N ASP A 100 12.22 8.87 -19.45
CA ASP A 100 13.28 9.02 -20.46
C ASP A 100 12.83 8.70 -21.90
N GLY A 101 11.58 9.05 -22.26
CA GLY A 101 11.02 8.81 -23.59
C GLY A 101 10.44 7.41 -23.79
N VAL A 102 10.52 6.54 -22.78
CA VAL A 102 9.91 5.20 -22.80
C VAL A 102 8.57 5.25 -22.05
N VAL A 103 7.50 4.81 -22.72
CA VAL A 103 6.17 4.70 -22.12
C VAL A 103 6.03 3.34 -21.46
N TYR A 104 5.79 3.35 -20.15
CA TYR A 104 5.49 2.17 -19.36
C TYR A 104 4.00 2.14 -19.03
N CYS A 105 3.42 0.94 -19.09
CA CYS A 105 2.01 0.72 -18.82
C CYS A 105 1.74 0.50 -17.32
N PRO A 106 0.47 0.64 -16.87
CA PRO A 106 0.08 0.35 -15.50
C PRO A 106 0.45 -1.08 -15.10
N VAL A 107 0.86 -1.25 -13.83
CA VAL A 107 1.27 -2.53 -13.25
C VAL A 107 0.31 -2.90 -12.14
N GLY A 108 -0.27 -4.09 -12.26
CA GLY A 108 -1.03 -4.75 -11.20
C GLY A 108 -0.22 -5.89 -10.57
N ALA A 109 -0.60 -6.28 -9.36
CA ALA A 109 -0.02 -7.41 -8.66
C ALA A 109 -1.08 -8.29 -8.01
N ASP A 110 -0.81 -9.60 -7.96
CA ASP A 110 -1.61 -10.59 -7.25
C ASP A 110 -0.70 -11.64 -6.58
N ILE A 111 -1.33 -12.48 -5.75
CA ILE A 111 -0.70 -13.59 -5.05
C ILE A 111 -1.36 -14.87 -5.54
N PRO A 112 -0.92 -15.43 -6.68
CA PRO A 112 -1.55 -16.61 -7.28
C PRO A 112 -1.37 -17.88 -6.45
N ASP A 113 -0.36 -17.94 -5.58
CA ASP A 113 -0.12 -19.09 -4.73
C ASP A 113 0.56 -18.69 -3.41
N ARG A 114 0.09 -19.29 -2.32
CA ARG A 114 0.62 -19.13 -0.96
C ARG A 114 0.34 -20.40 -0.17
N ALA A 115 1.32 -21.29 -0.16
CA ALA A 115 1.22 -22.61 0.46
C ALA A 115 2.60 -23.05 0.98
N GLU A 116 2.59 -23.98 1.93
CA GLU A 116 3.81 -24.66 2.39
C GLU A 116 4.94 -23.70 2.87
N GLY A 117 4.55 -22.57 3.49
CA GLY A 117 5.51 -21.57 3.97
C GLY A 117 6.21 -20.79 2.85
N ARG A 118 5.66 -20.82 1.64
CA ARG A 118 6.14 -20.05 0.49
C ARG A 118 5.03 -19.18 -0.07
N ILE A 119 5.44 -18.12 -0.74
CA ILE A 119 4.53 -17.21 -1.43
C ILE A 119 5.07 -16.93 -2.83
N LYS A 120 4.15 -16.92 -3.79
CA LYS A 120 4.37 -16.50 -5.17
C LYS A 120 3.67 -15.17 -5.38
N VAL A 121 4.43 -14.13 -5.71
CA VAL A 121 3.92 -12.81 -6.08
C VAL A 121 4.08 -12.64 -7.58
N LEU A 122 3.04 -12.23 -8.28
CA LEU A 122 3.06 -11.98 -9.72
C LEU A 122 2.72 -10.51 -9.96
N LEU A 123 3.51 -9.85 -10.81
CA LEU A 123 3.25 -8.49 -11.27
C LEU A 123 3.16 -8.48 -12.80
N ILE A 124 2.09 -7.91 -13.32
CA ILE A 124 1.75 -7.89 -14.75
C ILE A 124 1.46 -6.48 -15.24
N GLY A 125 1.55 -6.27 -16.56
CA GLY A 125 1.03 -5.06 -17.21
C GLY A 125 2.10 -4.08 -17.70
N TRP A 126 3.39 -4.38 -17.53
CA TRP A 126 4.52 -3.50 -17.81
C TRP A 126 4.58 -2.92 -19.24
N SER A 127 3.92 -3.56 -20.20
CA SER A 127 3.83 -3.13 -21.60
C SER A 127 2.52 -3.56 -22.25
N PRO A 128 2.18 -3.04 -23.46
CA PRO A 128 0.99 -3.47 -24.20
C PRO A 128 0.97 -4.97 -24.50
N GLY A 129 2.14 -5.61 -24.57
CA GLY A 129 2.27 -7.07 -24.76
C GLY A 129 2.11 -7.88 -23.47
N GLY A 130 1.82 -7.25 -22.33
CA GLY A 130 1.58 -7.93 -21.07
C GLY A 130 2.82 -8.58 -20.47
N ALA A 131 3.99 -7.91 -20.53
CA ALA A 131 5.16 -8.37 -19.80
C ALA A 131 4.82 -8.56 -18.30
N ASP A 132 5.55 -9.48 -17.66
CA ASP A 132 5.27 -9.96 -16.31
C ASP A 132 6.56 -10.33 -15.57
N VAL A 133 6.46 -10.41 -14.24
CA VAL A 133 7.51 -10.95 -13.38
C VAL A 133 6.89 -11.72 -12.22
N THR A 134 7.47 -12.88 -11.93
CA THR A 134 7.10 -13.72 -10.77
C THR A 134 8.23 -13.70 -9.75
N VAL A 135 7.87 -13.53 -8.47
CA VAL A 135 8.80 -13.60 -7.33
C VAL A 135 8.35 -14.71 -6.39
N LEU A 136 9.26 -15.63 -6.09
CA LEU A 136 9.06 -16.71 -5.13
C LEU A 136 9.96 -16.47 -3.92
N LEU A 137 9.37 -16.46 -2.73
CA LEU A 137 10.09 -16.27 -1.48
C LEU A 137 9.45 -17.04 -0.34
N LYS A 138 10.18 -17.17 0.76
CA LYS A 138 9.62 -17.70 2.01
C LYS A 138 8.53 -16.75 2.51
N ASP A 139 7.46 -17.32 3.02
CA ASP A 139 6.40 -16.57 3.68
C ASP A 139 6.73 -16.37 5.16
N GLU A 140 7.81 -15.64 5.41
CA GLU A 140 8.33 -15.35 6.74
C GLU A 140 8.68 -13.87 6.84
N PRO A 141 8.36 -13.17 7.95
CA PRO A 141 8.75 -11.79 8.17
C PRO A 141 10.23 -11.54 7.92
N GLY A 142 10.54 -10.45 7.20
CA GLY A 142 11.90 -10.09 6.80
C GLY A 142 12.40 -10.79 5.53
N SER A 143 11.67 -11.78 5.00
CA SER A 143 11.95 -12.33 3.68
C SER A 143 11.84 -11.24 2.62
N ARG A 144 12.82 -11.19 1.73
CA ARG A 144 12.90 -10.17 0.67
C ARG A 144 13.57 -10.73 -0.56
N ALA A 145 13.16 -10.24 -1.73
CA ALA A 145 13.70 -10.65 -3.01
C ALA A 145 13.65 -9.50 -4.02
N ILE A 146 14.51 -9.57 -5.03
CA ILE A 146 14.53 -8.67 -6.18
C ILE A 146 14.46 -9.52 -7.44
N ALA A 147 13.57 -9.17 -8.35
CA ALA A 147 13.39 -9.85 -9.62
C ALA A 147 13.41 -8.86 -10.78
N ALA A 148 14.01 -9.26 -11.89
CA ALA A 148 14.06 -8.49 -13.12
C ALA A 148 12.82 -8.73 -13.97
N VAL A 149 12.32 -7.68 -14.62
CA VAL A 149 11.28 -7.77 -15.65
C VAL A 149 11.98 -7.96 -16.99
N GLU A 150 12.50 -9.17 -17.24
CA GLU A 150 13.43 -9.45 -18.35
C GLU A 150 12.86 -9.10 -19.73
N ARG A 151 11.55 -9.29 -19.92
CA ARG A 151 10.82 -8.96 -21.16
C ARG A 151 10.77 -7.45 -21.47
N MET A 152 11.24 -6.61 -20.55
CA MET A 152 11.24 -5.14 -20.66
C MET A 152 12.66 -4.55 -20.69
N LYS A 153 13.66 -5.33 -21.12
CA LYS A 153 15.04 -4.83 -21.26
C LYS A 153 15.15 -3.81 -22.39
N SER A 154 15.69 -2.64 -22.07
CA SER A 154 16.05 -1.57 -22.99
C SER A 154 17.54 -1.23 -22.90
N GLU A 155 18.00 -0.22 -23.66
CA GLU A 155 19.36 0.31 -23.58
C GLU A 155 19.70 0.88 -22.20
N GLN A 156 18.70 1.40 -21.48
CA GLN A 156 18.84 1.96 -20.14
C GLN A 156 18.95 0.88 -19.05
N GLY A 157 18.57 -0.37 -19.36
CA GLY A 157 18.53 -1.50 -18.44
C GLY A 157 17.16 -2.17 -18.46
N MET A 158 16.84 -2.91 -17.40
CA MET A 158 15.51 -3.51 -17.24
C MET A 158 14.85 -3.02 -15.95
N PRO A 159 13.51 -2.95 -15.89
CA PRO A 159 12.81 -2.74 -14.64
C PRO A 159 13.06 -3.88 -13.66
N TYR A 160 12.97 -3.57 -12.37
CA TYR A 160 13.04 -4.53 -11.29
C TYR A 160 11.89 -4.34 -10.31
N VAL A 161 11.51 -5.43 -9.65
CA VAL A 161 10.58 -5.41 -8.52
C VAL A 161 11.33 -5.88 -7.28
N ALA A 162 11.19 -5.14 -6.20
CA ALA A 162 11.54 -5.60 -4.87
C ALA A 162 10.29 -6.04 -4.12
N VAL A 163 10.38 -7.17 -3.42
CA VAL A 163 9.32 -7.71 -2.57
C VAL A 163 9.84 -7.83 -1.14
N LEU A 164 9.01 -7.46 -0.16
CA LEU A 164 9.27 -7.55 1.27
C LEU A 164 8.08 -8.17 1.99
N ILE A 165 8.33 -9.18 2.82
CA ILE A 165 7.36 -9.71 3.77
C ILE A 165 7.53 -8.97 5.10
N GLY A 166 6.49 -8.24 5.50
CA GLY A 166 6.49 -7.46 6.74
C GLY A 166 6.28 -8.31 8.00
N PRO A 167 6.44 -7.73 9.19
CA PRO A 167 6.01 -8.39 10.43
C PRO A 167 4.51 -8.73 10.35
N PRO A 168 4.06 -9.82 10.99
CA PRO A 168 2.64 -10.12 11.08
C PRO A 168 1.92 -8.96 11.78
N VAL A 169 0.68 -8.66 11.39
CA VAL A 169 -0.13 -7.72 12.16
C VAL A 169 -0.34 -8.34 13.55
N GLU A 170 0.28 -7.74 14.58
CA GLU A 170 0.14 -8.26 15.95
C GLU A 170 -1.34 -8.27 16.34
N ARG A 171 -1.77 -9.41 16.89
CA ARG A 171 -3.09 -9.54 17.51
C ARG A 171 -3.13 -8.54 18.67
N PRO A 172 -4.20 -7.75 18.87
CA PRO A 172 -4.35 -7.01 20.12
C PRO A 172 -4.19 -8.00 21.27
N ALA A 173 -3.29 -7.71 22.20
CA ALA A 173 -3.17 -8.48 23.43
C ALA A 173 -4.58 -8.63 24.00
N ALA A 174 -5.01 -9.88 24.24
CA ALA A 174 -6.20 -10.10 25.04
C ALA A 174 -5.99 -9.28 26.30
N ALA A 175 -6.89 -8.33 26.56
CA ALA A 175 -6.87 -7.56 27.79
C ALA A 175 -6.72 -8.57 28.90
N THR A 176 -5.53 -8.59 29.51
CA THR A 176 -5.30 -9.35 30.73
C THR A 176 -6.34 -8.84 31.70
N GLY A 177 -7.24 -9.74 32.09
CA GLY A 177 -8.23 -9.44 33.10
C GLY A 177 -7.54 -8.88 34.33
N CYS A 178 -8.17 -7.87 34.91
CA CYS A 178 -8.29 -7.82 36.35
C CYS A 178 -9.79 -7.85 36.63
N GLU A 179 -10.24 -8.97 37.19
CA GLU A 179 -11.31 -8.92 38.19
C GLU A 179 -10.96 -7.84 39.22
N GLU A 180 -11.92 -7.00 39.55
CA GLU A 180 -12.39 -6.73 40.93
C GLU A 180 -13.79 -6.12 40.89
#